data_AF-A0A962BQC1-F1
#
_entry.id   AF-A0A962BQC1-F1
#
_cell.length_a   1.000
_cell.length_b   1.000
_cell.length_c   1.000
_cell.angle_alpha   90.00
_cell.angle_beta   90.00
_cell.angle_gamma   90.00
#
_symmetry.space_group_name_H-M   'P 1'
#
loop_
_entity.id
_entity.type
_entity.pdbx_description
1 polymer ?
#
loop_
_entity_poly.entity_id
_entity_poly.type
_entity_poly.pdbx_seq_one_letter_code
_entity_poly.pdbx_strand_id
1 'polypeptide(L)' 'EAAKRAADLLIRQVLDLADQGVEHFHFYALNKATITQDVCRALGGLTQSSIRPT' A
#
# COMPACT_ATOMS: atom_id res chain seq x y z
N GLU A 1 8.13 -16.34 -1.80
CA GLU A 1 8.66 -15.57 -2.94
C GLU A 1 7.65 -14.63 -3.60
N ALA A 2 6.47 -15.10 -4.03
CA ALA A 2 5.48 -14.26 -4.71
C ALA A 2 4.99 -13.04 -3.90
N ALA A 3 4.75 -13.21 -2.60
CA ALA A 3 4.28 -12.11 -1.73
C ALA A 3 5.30 -10.97 -1.60
N LYS A 4 6.60 -11.30 -1.53
CA LYS A 4 7.67 -10.30 -1.46
C LYS A 4 7.76 -9.49 -2.77
N ARG A 5 7.69 -10.18 -3.91
CA ARG A 5 7.68 -9.53 -5.23
C ARG A 5 6.46 -8.60 -5.41
N ALA A 6 5.30 -9.03 -4.92
CA ALA A 6 4.09 -8.20 -4.94
C ALA A 6 4.24 -6.95 -4.05
N ALA A 7 4.83 -7.08 -2.87
CA ALA A 7 5.11 -5.94 -2.00
C ALA A 7 6.11 -4.95 -2.63
N ASP A 8 7.20 -5.45 -3.21
CA ASP A 8 8.19 -4.62 -3.91
C ASP A 8 7.57 -3.86 -5.09
N LEU A 9 6.67 -4.50 -5.85
CA LEU A 9 5.96 -3.87 -6.96
C LEU A 9 4.99 -2.81 -6.46
N LEU A 10 4.23 -3.10 -5.40
CA LEU A 10 3.29 -2.15 -4.80
C LEU A 10 4.00 -0.89 -4.29
N ILE A 11 5.14 -1.07 -3.60
CA ILE A 11 5.98 0.05 -3.12
C ILE A 11 6.38 0.95 -4.29
N ARG A 12 6.90 0.37 -5.37
CA ARG A 12 7.34 1.14 -6.54
C ARG A 12 6.19 1.93 -7.18
N GLN A 13 5.02 1.32 -7.33
CA GLN A 13 3.86 1.99 -7.91
C GLN A 13 3.35 3.14 -7.04
N VAL A 14 3.30 2.95 -5.72
CA VAL A 14 2.88 4.01 -4.80
C VAL A 14 3.86 5.18 -4.84
N LEU A 15 5.17 4.91 -4.87
CA LEU A 15 6.18 5.96 -4.96
C LEU A 15 6.12 6.73 -6.28
N ASP A 16 5.95 6.04 -7.41
CA ASP A 16 5.82 6.67 -8.73
C ASP A 16 4.58 7.56 -8.81
N LEU A 17 3.44 7.10 -8.30
CA LEU A 17 2.22 7.90 -8.24
C LEU A 17 2.34 9.08 -7.26
N ALA A 18 3.04 8.89 -6.13
CA ALA A 18 3.29 9.97 -5.18
C ALA A 18 4.18 11.07 -5.77
N ASP A 19 5.20 10.70 -6.56
CA ASP A 19 6.04 11.67 -7.29
C ASP A 19 5.24 12.46 -8.34
N GLN A 20 4.20 11.85 -8.90
CA GLN A 20 3.23 12.49 -9.79
C GLN A 20 2.18 13.34 -9.04
N GLY A 21 2.26 13.45 -7.71
CA GLY A 21 1.38 14.28 -6.89
C GLY A 21 0.12 13.59 -6.37
N VAL A 22 0.02 12.26 -6.42
CA VAL A 22 -1.10 11.52 -5.82
C VAL A 22 -0.93 11.44 -4.30
N GLU A 23 -1.86 12.03 -3.56
CA GLU A 23 -1.79 12.12 -2.09
C GLU A 23 -2.58 11.02 -1.35
N HIS A 24 -3.53 10.37 -2.04
CA HIS A 24 -4.46 9.42 -1.42
C HIS A 24 -4.46 8.07 -2.15
N PHE A 25 -4.26 7.00 -1.37
CA PHE A 25 -4.24 5.62 -1.87
C PHE A 25 -5.31 4.79 -1.19
N HIS A 26 -6.15 4.13 -2.00
CA HIS A 26 -7.14 3.17 -1.52
C HIS A 26 -6.76 1.77 -1.98
N PHE A 27 -6.52 0.86 -1.03
CA PHE A 27 -6.09 -0.50 -1.33
C PHE A 27 -7.23 -1.50 -1.13
N TYR A 28 -7.50 -2.31 -2.16
CA TYR A 28 -8.39 -3.46 -2.05
C TYR A 28 -7.64 -4.66 -1.48
N ALA A 29 -7.78 -4.89 -0.18
CA ALA A 29 -7.09 -5.97 0.51
C ALA A 29 -7.68 -7.38 0.27
N LEU A 30 -8.87 -7.50 -0.35
CA LEU A 30 -9.54 -8.79 -0.63
C LEU A 30 -9.55 -9.74 0.59
N ASN A 31 -9.98 -9.23 1.75
CA ASN A 31 -9.97 -9.91 3.06
C ASN A 31 -8.58 -10.32 3.60
N LYS A 32 -7.49 -9.87 2.97
CA LYS A 32 -6.11 -10.17 3.37
C LYS A 32 -5.23 -8.92 3.35
N ALA A 33 -5.23 -8.18 4.45
CA ALA A 33 -4.56 -6.89 4.57
C ALA A 33 -3.04 -6.96 4.89
N THR A 34 -2.43 -8.15 4.96
CA THR A 34 -1.01 -8.27 5.38
C THR A 34 -0.05 -7.52 4.45
N ILE A 35 -0.22 -7.65 3.13
CA ILE A 35 0.66 -6.99 2.15
C ILE A 35 0.51 -5.47 2.24
N THR A 36 -0.73 -4.97 2.31
CA THR A 36 -0.99 -3.53 2.35
C THR A 36 -0.51 -2.93 3.67
N GLN A 37 -0.64 -3.65 4.79
CA GLN A 37 -0.10 -3.22 6.09
C GLN A 37 1.43 -3.18 6.09
N ASP A 38 2.09 -4.21 5.56
CA ASP A 38 3.55 -4.27 5.50
C ASP A 38 4.12 -3.15 4.62
N VAL A 39 3.48 -2.88 3.47
CA VAL A 39 3.89 -1.78 2.58
C VAL A 39 3.65 -0.41 3.22
N CYS A 40 2.50 -0.19 3.89
CA CYS A 40 2.27 1.07 4.61
C CYS A 40 3.28 1.30 5.73
N ARG A 41 3.73 0.24 6.43
CA ARG A 41 4.80 0.32 7.43
C ARG A 41 6.15 0.65 6.79
N ALA A 42 6.47 0.01 5.67
CA ALA A 42 7.73 0.24 4.95
C ALA A 42 7.85 1.67 4.39
N LEU A 43 6.73 2.27 3.99
CA LEU A 43 6.68 3.64 3.46
C LEU A 43 6.67 4.74 4.54
N GLY A 44 6.94 4.39 5.80
CA GLY A 44 7.03 5.38 6.90
C GLY A 44 5.71 5.73 7.56
N GLY A 45 4.65 4.94 7.31
CA GLY A 45 3.33 5.16 7.86
C GLY A 45 2.57 6.24 7.10
N LEU A 46 1.87 5.85 6.04
CA LEU A 46 0.78 6.66 5.51
C LEU A 46 -0.25 6.84 6.63
N THR A 47 -0.19 7.99 7.29
CA THR A 47 -1.02 8.37 8.42
C THR A 47 -2.44 8.58 7.94
N GLN A 48 -3.22 7.49 7.93
CA GLN A 48 -4.68 7.37 8.09
C GLN A 48 -5.18 6.19 7.26
N SER A 49 -4.81 4.96 7.65
CA SER A 49 -5.47 3.75 7.15
C SER A 49 -6.86 3.67 7.78
N SER A 50 -7.82 4.40 7.20
CA SER A 50 -9.23 4.18 7.47
C SER A 50 -9.63 2.89 6.76
N ILE A 51 -9.46 1.75 7.45
CA ILE A 51 -9.99 0.47 6.98
C ILE A 51 -11.51 0.58 7.11
N ARG A 52 -12.18 0.95 6.02
CA ARG A 52 -13.64 0.87 5.95
C ARG A 52 -14.02 -0.55 5.54
N PRO A 53 -14.76 -1.30 6.39
CA PRO A 53 -15.41 -2.52 5.91
C PRO A 53 -16.41 -2.10 4.83
N THR A 54 -16.31 -2.72 3.65
CA THR A 54 -17.32 -2.63 2.59
C THR A 54 -18.38 -3.69 2.83
#